data_AF-A0A6H1FY31-F1
#
_entry.id   AF-A0A6H1FY31-F1
#
_cell.length_a   1.000
_cell.length_b   1.000
_cell.length_c   1.000
_cell.angle_alpha   90.00
_cell.angle_beta   90.00
_cell.angle_gamma   90.00
#
_symmetry.space_group_name_H-M   'P 1'
#
loop_
_entity.id
_entity.type
_entity.pdbx_description
1 polymer ?
#
loop_
_entity_poly.entity_id
_entity_poly.type
_entity_poly.pdbx_seq_one_letter_code
_entity_poly.pdbx_strand_id
1 'polypeptide(L)' 'MKILTAALLAPCAMMLAGCTPRIEVAAPKEPITINMNVKIEHEIHIKVDKDVESLLKSRSDLF' A
#
# COMPACT_ATOMS: atom_id res chain seq x y z
N MET A 1 45.24 26.67 -26.06
CA MET A 1 44.65 27.05 -24.76
C MET A 1 43.38 26.28 -24.41
N LYS A 2 42.47 25.97 -25.36
CA LYS A 2 41.24 25.17 -25.10
C LYS A 2 41.45 23.78 -24.48
N ILE A 3 42.58 23.13 -24.78
CA ILE A 3 42.90 21.77 -24.33
C ILE A 3 43.35 21.76 -22.84
N LEU A 4 44.01 22.84 -22.39
CA LEU A 4 44.46 23.01 -21.00
C LEU A 4 43.29 23.25 -20.04
N THR A 5 42.26 23.99 -20.49
CA THR A 5 41.04 24.20 -19.70
C THR A 5 40.19 22.94 -19.57
N ALA A 6 40.16 22.07 -20.60
CA ALA A 6 39.42 20.81 -20.55
C ALA A 6 40.10 19.76 -19.63
N ALA A 7 41.43 19.75 -19.59
CA ALA A 7 42.21 18.84 -18.74
C ALA A 7 42.06 19.12 -17.24
N LEU A 8 41.75 20.38 -16.85
CA LEU A 8 41.59 20.78 -15.45
C LEU A 8 40.16 20.61 -14.91
N LEU A 9 39.15 20.58 -15.79
CA LEU A 9 37.74 20.41 -15.43
C LEU A 9 37.31 18.94 -15.33
N ALA A 10 37.99 18.03 -16.03
CA ALA A 10 37.69 16.59 -16.00
C ALA A 10 37.85 15.92 -14.62
N PRO A 11 38.86 16.23 -13.79
CA PRO A 11 39.00 15.62 -12.46
C PRO A 11 37.91 16.07 -11.47
N CYS A 12 37.48 17.34 -11.55
CA CYS A 12 36.42 17.88 -10.68
C CYS A 12 35.06 17.19 -10.90
N ALA A 13 34.74 16.83 -12.15
CA ALA A 13 33.51 16.11 -12.46
C ALA A 13 33.50 14.69 -11.86
N MET A 14 34.66 14.03 -11.76
CA MET A 14 34.77 12.70 -11.16
C MET A 14 34.60 12.71 -9.63
N MET A 15 34.96 13.81 -8.96
CA MET A 15 34.80 13.95 -7.50
C MET A 15 33.33 14.08 -7.06
N LEU A 16 32.43 14.50 -7.96
CA LEU A 16 31.00 14.66 -7.68
C LEU A 16 30.19 13.37 -7.89
N ALA A 17 30.78 12.35 -8.53
CA ALA A 17 30.10 11.08 -8.84
C ALA A 17 30.08 10.08 -7.67
N GLY A 18 30.70 10.41 -6.53
CA GLY A 18 30.83 9.50 -5.38
C GLY A 18 29.65 9.49 -4.40
N CYS A 19 28.64 10.34 -4.58
CA CYS A 19 27.48 10.39 -3.70
C CYS A 19 26.48 9.29 -4.05
N THR A 20 26.66 8.10 -3.48
CA THR A 20 25.63 7.05 -3.48
C THR A 20 24.74 7.23 -2.23
N PRO A 21 23.48 7.72 -2.37
CA PRO A 21 22.59 7.81 -1.22
C PRO A 21 22.30 6.39 -0.72
N ARG A 22 22.82 6.08 0.47
CA ARG A 22 22.57 4.79 1.13
C ARG A 22 21.16 4.83 1.71
N ILE A 23 20.23 4.14 1.06
CA ILE A 23 18.86 3.97 1.54
C ILE A 23 18.87 2.74 2.45
N GLU A 24 18.64 2.95 3.74
CA GLU A 24 18.45 1.86 4.69
C GLU A 24 16.98 1.76 5.05
N VAL A 25 16.39 0.59 4.82
CA VAL A 25 15.05 0.27 5.32
C VAL A 25 15.23 -0.30 6.71
N ALA A 26 15.18 0.58 7.72
CA ALA A 26 15.16 0.17 9.11
C ALA A 26 13.72 -0.04 9.56
N ALA A 27 13.37 -1.27 9.96
CA ALA A 27 12.14 -1.50 10.71
C ALA A 27 12.28 -0.81 12.09
N PRO A 28 11.22 -0.16 12.59
CA PRO A 28 11.25 0.47 13.92
C PRO A 28 11.64 -0.55 15.00
N LYS A 29 12.52 -0.14 15.93
CA LYS A 29 12.90 -0.97 17.09
C LYS A 29 11.75 -1.13 18.09
N GLU A 30 10.84 -0.18 18.08
CA GLU A 30 9.70 -0.11 18.99
C GLU A 30 8.42 -0.53 18.25
N PRO A 31 7.47 -1.19 18.93
CA PRO A 31 6.21 -1.59 18.32
C PRO A 31 5.40 -0.37 17.87
N ILE A 32 4.84 -0.44 16.65
CA ILE A 32 3.90 0.57 16.15
C ILE A 32 2.56 0.34 16.84
N THR A 33 2.12 1.29 17.66
CA THR A 33 0.80 1.23 18.31
C THR A 33 -0.24 1.83 17.37
N ILE A 34 -1.03 0.97 16.73
CA ILE A 34 -2.14 1.39 15.87
C ILE A 34 -3.42 1.41 16.71
N ASN A 35 -3.79 2.58 17.21
CA ASN A 35 -5.04 2.76 17.95
C ASN A 35 -6.17 3.13 16.97
N MET A 36 -7.02 2.16 16.65
CA MET A 36 -8.14 2.36 15.73
C MET A 36 -9.47 2.17 16.44
N ASN A 37 -10.30 3.22 16.42
CA ASN A 37 -11.69 3.12 16.85
C ASN A 37 -12.57 2.82 15.63
N VAL A 38 -12.72 1.53 15.31
CA VAL A 38 -13.54 1.09 14.17
C VAL A 38 -14.91 0.64 14.68
N LYS A 39 -15.97 1.27 14.17
CA LYS A 39 -17.35 0.80 14.35
C LYS A 39 -17.80 0.16 13.03
N ILE A 40 -18.02 -1.16 13.04
CA ILE A 40 -18.48 -1.91 11.87
C ILE A 40 -19.99 -2.11 12.03
N GLU A 41 -20.77 -1.37 11.26
CA GLU A 41 -22.22 -1.56 11.15
C GLU A 41 -22.50 -2.35 9.88
N HIS A 42 -23.08 -3.54 10.03
CA HIS A 42 -23.44 -4.41 8.91
C HIS A 42 -24.92 -4.75 9.02
N GLU A 43 -25.75 -4.12 8.18
CA GLU A 43 -27.17 -4.42 8.08
C GLU A 43 -27.42 -5.29 6.85
N ILE A 44 -27.79 -6.55 7.06
CA ILE A 44 -28.17 -7.45 5.98
C ILE A 44 -29.67 -7.34 5.77
N HIS A 45 -30.09 -6.52 4.81
CA HIS A 45 -31.47 -6.50 4.34
C HIS A 45 -31.70 -7.62 3.32
N ILE A 46 -32.21 -8.76 3.78
CA ILE A 46 -32.65 -9.84 2.88
C ILE A 46 -34.06 -9.50 2.38
N LYS A 47 -34.16 -8.96 1.15
CA LYS A 47 -35.42 -8.89 0.41
C LYS A 47 -35.58 -10.19 -0.35
N VAL A 48 -36.55 -11.01 0.06
CA VAL A 48 -36.85 -12.28 -0.59
C VAL A 48 -37.69 -11.98 -1.84
N ASP A 49 -37.18 -12.36 -3.01
CA ASP A 49 -37.98 -12.33 -4.24
C ASP A 49 -39.15 -13.31 -4.13
N LYS A 50 -40.30 -12.96 -4.72
CA LYS A 50 -41.54 -13.76 -4.62
C LYS A 50 -41.36 -15.23 -5.04
N ASP A 51 -40.48 -15.46 -6.01
CA ASP A 51 -40.15 -16.80 -6.49
C ASP A 51 -39.38 -17.59 -5.42
N VAL A 52 -38.47 -16.93 -4.70
CA VAL A 52 -37.75 -17.52 -3.57
C VAL A 52 -38.69 -17.76 -2.38
N GLU A 53 -39.66 -16.87 -2.14
CA GLU A 53 -40.68 -17.04 -1.10
C GLU A 53 -41.55 -18.29 -1.37
N SER A 54 -41.88 -18.54 -2.64
CA SER A 54 -42.63 -19.74 -3.05
C SER A 54 -41.81 -21.03 -2.85
N LEU A 55 -40.52 -21.00 -3.18
CA LEU A 55 -39.61 -22.12 -3.00
C LEU A 55 -39.35 -22.40 -1.51
N LEU A 56 -39.18 -21.35 -0.70
CA LEU A 56 -39.03 -21.45 0.76
C LEU A 56 -40.30 -21.99 1.42
N LYS A 57 -41.49 -21.59 0.96
CA LYS A 57 -42.77 -22.16 1.44
C LYS A 57 -42.95 -23.63 1.08
N SER A 58 -42.47 -24.05 -0.09
CA SER A 58 -42.54 -25.45 -0.52
C SER A 58 -41.55 -26.37 0.21
N ARG A 59 -40.56 -25.77 0.88
CA ARG A 59 -39.44 -26.43 1.56
C ARG A 59 -39.27 -25.86 2.97
N SER A 60 -40.36 -25.90 3.74
CA SER A 60 -40.45 -25.39 5.12
C SER A 60 -39.65 -26.20 6.14
N ASP A 61 -38.97 -27.25 5.69
CA ASP A 61 -38.15 -28.21 6.44
C ASP A 61 -36.65 -27.88 6.40
N LEU A 62 -36.25 -26.86 5.62
CA LEU A 62 -34.85 -26.49 5.38
C LEU A 62 -34.30 -25.43 6.34
N PHE A 63 -35.12 -24.88 7.24
CA PHE A 63 -34.74 -23.91 8.28
C PHE A 63 -35.57 -24.07 9.55
#